data_AF-A0A968RHM1-F1
#
_entry.id   AF-A0A968RHM1-F1
#
_cell.length_a   1.000
_cell.length_b   1.000
_cell.length_c   1.000
_cell.angle_alpha   90.00
_cell.angle_beta   90.00
_cell.angle_gamma   90.00
#
_symmetry.space_group_name_H-M   'P 1'
#
loop_
_entity.id
_entity.type
_entity.pdbx_description
1 polymer ?
#
loop_
_entity_poly.entity_id
_entity_poly.type
_entity_poly.pdbx_seq_one_letter_code
_entity_poly.pdbx_strand_id
1 'polypeptide(L)'
;MNDVQDGICNCIGTPSNADACVGERGTIKALYWDDITGNKIYNLQSSPNYPLKPNRIESLDKFQGPIIHANNFGSRVRAILIVPVTGAYTFNITGDDETWLYFSPTPSFENATVIAQISNWTNETEHDKYVGQTSNTFQLQAGQLCYLEINHKEGTGGDHFAVHWKTPFLPTTNGK
;
A
#
# COMPACT_ATOMS: atom_id res chain seq x y z
N MET A 1 -22.31 1.92 5.57
CA MET A 1 -22.11 0.76 6.45
C MET A 1 -20.62 0.73 6.73
N ASN A 2 -20.22 0.79 8.00
CA ASN A 2 -18.82 1.02 8.42
C ASN A 2 -17.90 -0.08 7.89
N ASP A 3 -16.64 0.26 7.64
CA ASP A 3 -15.54 -0.68 7.36
C ASP A 3 -15.61 -1.91 8.29
N VAL A 4 -15.44 -3.10 7.71
CA VAL A 4 -15.47 -4.39 8.40
C VAL A 4 -14.03 -4.88 8.53
N GLN A 5 -13.55 -4.98 9.77
CA GLN A 5 -12.18 -5.38 10.13
C GLN A 5 -11.87 -6.82 9.71
N ASP A 6 -11.24 -7.03 8.55
CA ASP A 6 -10.79 -8.34 8.05
C ASP A 6 -9.26 -8.48 7.96
N GLY A 7 -8.50 -7.50 8.47
CA GLY A 7 -7.02 -7.49 8.39
C GLY A 7 -6.48 -6.98 7.06
N ILE A 8 -7.36 -6.47 6.19
CA ILE A 8 -7.01 -5.88 4.91
C ILE A 8 -7.61 -4.46 4.81
N CYS A 9 -6.89 -3.54 4.17
CA CYS A 9 -7.34 -2.17 3.94
C CYS A 9 -8.59 -2.14 3.03
N ASN A 10 -9.80 -1.98 3.59
CA ASN A 10 -11.02 -1.71 2.83
C ASN A 10 -11.38 -0.23 2.98
N CYS A 11 -11.08 0.60 1.98
CA CYS A 11 -11.26 2.06 2.02
C CYS A 11 -12.75 2.50 1.91
N ILE A 12 -13.66 2.01 2.77
CA ILE A 12 -15.09 2.38 2.71
C ILE A 12 -15.55 3.02 4.03
N GLY A 13 -15.89 4.31 3.96
CA GLY A 13 -16.55 5.04 5.06
C GLY A 13 -17.40 6.20 4.52
N THR A 14 -18.61 6.37 5.04
CA THR A 14 -19.52 7.48 4.71
C THR A 14 -19.34 8.65 5.69
N PRO A 15 -19.18 9.90 5.23
CA PRO A 15 -19.04 11.06 6.10
C PRO A 15 -20.41 11.69 6.45
N SER A 16 -20.54 12.24 7.66
CA SER A 16 -21.58 13.22 7.98
C SER A 16 -21.06 14.63 7.71
N ASN A 17 -20.93 15.01 6.43
CA ASN A 17 -21.14 16.36 5.91
C ASN A 17 -20.58 16.49 4.50
N ALA A 18 -21.39 17.14 3.66
CA ALA A 18 -21.12 17.38 2.26
C ALA A 18 -20.12 18.53 2.12
N ASP A 19 -18.86 18.20 1.88
CA ASP A 19 -17.93 19.11 1.21
C ASP A 19 -17.59 18.52 -0.17
N ALA A 20 -18.02 19.27 -1.17
CA ALA A 20 -17.92 18.94 -2.58
C ALA A 20 -16.50 19.17 -3.09
N CYS A 21 -15.61 18.21 -2.82
CA CYS A 21 -14.40 17.91 -3.59
C CYS A 21 -13.87 16.55 -3.12
N VAL A 22 -14.47 15.46 -3.61
CA VAL A 22 -14.03 14.09 -3.29
C VAL A 22 -14.10 13.29 -4.59
N GLY A 23 -12.96 13.02 -5.22
CA GLY A 23 -12.86 11.91 -6.18
C GLY A 23 -13.34 10.62 -5.49
N GLU A 24 -13.89 9.68 -6.26
CA GLU A 24 -14.55 8.47 -5.74
C GLU A 24 -13.81 7.87 -4.54
N ARG A 25 -14.49 7.81 -3.38
CA ARG A 25 -14.02 7.05 -2.23
C ARG A 25 -13.95 5.57 -2.63
N GLY A 26 -12.88 4.88 -2.27
CA GLY A 26 -12.85 3.42 -2.31
C GLY A 26 -12.31 2.79 -3.60
N THR A 27 -11.51 3.50 -4.39
CA THR A 27 -10.80 2.86 -5.51
C THR A 27 -9.31 3.19 -5.44
N ILE A 28 -8.50 2.19 -5.13
CA ILE A 28 -7.05 2.29 -5.18
C ILE A 28 -6.64 2.03 -6.63
N LYS A 29 -5.88 2.94 -7.25
CA LYS A 29 -5.40 2.72 -8.63
C LYS A 29 -4.00 2.16 -8.62
N ALA A 30 -3.84 1.00 -9.23
CA ALA A 30 -2.56 0.39 -9.51
C ALA A 30 -2.16 0.67 -10.96
N LEU A 31 -0.94 1.17 -11.14
CA LEU A 31 -0.32 1.38 -12.44
C LEU A 31 0.74 0.29 -12.63
N TYR A 32 0.73 -0.38 -13.78
CA TYR A 32 1.67 -1.43 -14.11
C TYR A 32 2.50 -1.06 -15.33
N TRP A 33 3.78 -1.41 -15.28
CA TRP A 33 4.71 -1.35 -16.41
C TRP A 33 5.24 -2.76 -16.67
N ASP A 34 4.93 -3.27 -17.85
CA ASP A 34 5.27 -4.63 -18.26
C ASP A 34 6.62 -4.64 -19.00
N ASP A 35 7.16 -5.85 -19.24
CA ASP A 35 8.43 -6.08 -19.94
C ASP A 35 9.65 -5.39 -19.31
N ILE A 36 9.62 -5.17 -17.99
CA ILE A 36 10.75 -4.66 -17.22
C ILE A 36 11.47 -5.85 -16.56
N THR A 37 12.63 -6.20 -17.08
CA THR A 37 13.44 -7.29 -16.53
C THR A 37 14.16 -6.89 -15.23
N GLY A 38 14.59 -7.91 -14.48
CA GLY A 38 15.19 -7.75 -13.15
C GLY A 38 14.14 -7.65 -12.05
N ASN A 39 14.59 -7.67 -10.80
CA ASN A 39 13.73 -7.75 -9.63
C ASN A 39 13.97 -6.62 -8.62
N LYS A 40 14.54 -5.50 -9.08
CA LYS A 40 14.77 -4.31 -8.25
C LYS A 40 13.88 -3.15 -8.64
N ILE A 41 13.44 -2.37 -7.65
CA ILE A 41 12.72 -1.10 -7.81
C ILE A 41 13.50 -0.16 -8.73
N TYR A 42 14.82 -0.20 -8.71
CA TYR A 42 15.65 0.53 -9.67
C TYR A 42 15.33 0.16 -11.13
N ASN A 43 15.05 -1.12 -11.44
CA ASN A 43 14.65 -1.52 -12.79
C ASN A 43 13.33 -0.85 -13.22
N LEU A 44 12.37 -0.73 -12.30
CA LEU A 44 11.13 -0.01 -12.55
C LEU A 44 11.40 1.50 -12.75
N GLN A 45 12.13 2.12 -11.84
CA GLN A 45 12.36 3.56 -11.83
C GLN A 45 13.24 4.06 -12.99
N SER A 46 14.09 3.19 -13.53
CA SER A 46 14.93 3.49 -14.71
C SER A 46 14.26 3.16 -16.04
N SER A 47 13.05 2.57 -16.03
CA SER A 47 12.30 2.30 -17.26
C SER A 47 11.93 3.61 -17.97
N PRO A 48 12.15 3.72 -19.30
CA PRO A 48 11.85 4.93 -20.08
C PRO A 48 10.38 5.40 -19.99
N ASN A 49 9.48 4.48 -19.68
CA ASN A 49 8.04 4.74 -19.58
C ASN A 49 7.60 5.10 -18.14
N TYR A 50 8.44 4.88 -17.14
CA TYR A 50 8.14 5.24 -15.76
C TYR A 50 8.43 6.73 -15.53
N PRO A 51 7.58 7.49 -14.81
CA PRO A 51 6.30 7.09 -14.22
C PRO A 51 5.06 7.45 -15.07
N LEU A 52 5.22 7.89 -16.32
CA LEU A 52 4.16 8.61 -17.05
C LEU A 52 3.36 7.77 -18.05
N LYS A 53 3.87 6.59 -18.43
CA LYS A 53 3.28 5.74 -19.48
C LYS A 53 3.12 4.29 -19.01
N PRO A 54 2.20 4.00 -18.07
CA PRO A 54 1.93 2.63 -17.67
C PRO A 54 1.29 1.84 -18.82
N ASN A 55 1.54 0.54 -18.87
CA ASN A 55 0.91 -0.40 -19.80
C ASN A 55 -0.53 -0.69 -19.39
N ARG A 56 -0.77 -0.79 -18.07
CA ARG A 56 -2.07 -1.17 -17.51
C ARG A 56 -2.41 -0.30 -16.29
N ILE A 57 -3.71 -0.10 -16.10
CA ILE A 57 -4.27 0.60 -14.95
C ILE A 57 -5.39 -0.26 -14.40
N GLU A 58 -5.27 -0.64 -13.15
CA GLU A 58 -6.23 -1.50 -12.47
C GLU A 58 -6.81 -0.80 -11.25
N SER A 59 -8.05 -1.13 -10.92
CA SER A 59 -8.71 -0.71 -9.70
C SER A 59 -8.60 -1.83 -8.68
N LEU A 60 -8.12 -1.51 -7.50
CA LEU A 60 -8.00 -2.42 -6.37
C LEU A 60 -8.99 -2.00 -5.29
N ASP A 61 -9.68 -2.99 -4.73
CA ASP A 61 -10.55 -2.82 -3.57
C ASP A 61 -9.73 -2.77 -2.26
N LYS A 62 -8.54 -3.38 -2.31
CA LYS A 62 -7.63 -3.59 -1.19
C LYS A 62 -6.26 -3.04 -1.54
N PHE A 63 -5.49 -2.61 -0.53
CA PHE A 63 -4.11 -2.15 -0.76
C PHE A 63 -3.15 -3.35 -0.89
N GLN A 64 -3.48 -4.22 -1.83
CA GLN A 64 -2.88 -5.52 -2.11
C GLN A 64 -2.95 -5.77 -3.61
N GLY A 65 -1.86 -6.28 -4.18
CA GLY A 65 -1.79 -6.72 -5.56
C GLY A 65 -2.33 -8.14 -5.74
N PRO A 66 -2.81 -8.50 -6.94
CA PRO A 66 -3.23 -9.86 -7.24
C PRO A 66 -2.08 -10.87 -7.07
N ILE A 67 -2.44 -12.08 -6.65
CA ILE A 67 -1.53 -13.24 -6.56
C ILE A 67 -1.45 -13.89 -7.94
N ILE A 68 -0.24 -14.05 -8.50
CA ILE A 68 0.00 -14.68 -9.82
C ILE A 68 -0.62 -13.90 -10.98
N HIS A 69 -0.05 -12.73 -11.22
CA HIS A 69 -0.43 -11.76 -12.22
C HIS A 69 0.41 -11.84 -13.51
N ALA A 70 1.74 -11.76 -13.41
CA ALA A 70 2.67 -11.75 -14.55
C ALA A 70 4.14 -11.88 -14.12
N ASN A 71 5.06 -12.04 -15.07
CA ASN A 71 6.50 -11.91 -14.84
C ASN A 71 7.03 -10.59 -15.42
N ASN A 72 8.17 -10.11 -14.91
CA ASN A 72 8.91 -8.96 -15.43
C ASN A 72 8.05 -7.69 -15.53
N PHE A 73 7.38 -7.34 -14.45
CA PHE A 73 6.64 -6.08 -14.36
C PHE A 73 7.08 -5.27 -13.16
N GLY A 74 6.70 -4.00 -13.14
CA GLY A 74 6.68 -3.22 -11.92
C GLY A 74 5.34 -2.55 -11.74
N SER A 75 4.95 -2.33 -10.49
CA SER A 75 3.69 -1.69 -10.14
C SER A 75 3.91 -0.50 -9.21
N ARG A 76 3.05 0.50 -9.36
CA ARG A 76 2.93 1.63 -8.44
C ARG A 76 1.48 1.80 -8.06
N VAL A 77 1.22 1.81 -6.76
CA VAL A 77 -0.13 1.93 -6.23
C VAL A 77 -0.17 3.07 -5.23
N ARG A 78 -1.12 3.99 -5.41
CA ARG A 78 -1.25 5.18 -4.56
C ARG A 78 -2.59 5.20 -3.85
N ALA A 79 -2.57 5.62 -2.59
CA ALA A 79 -3.76 5.76 -1.77
C ALA A 79 -3.67 6.98 -0.84
N ILE A 80 -4.83 7.50 -0.46
CA ILE A 80 -4.97 8.44 0.66
C ILE A 80 -5.64 7.68 1.80
N LEU A 81 -4.93 7.52 2.91
CA LEU A 81 -5.47 7.02 4.16
C LEU A 81 -6.18 8.15 4.88
N ILE A 82 -7.48 7.99 5.09
CA ILE A 82 -8.23 8.81 6.05
C ILE A 82 -8.11 8.12 7.40
N VAL A 83 -7.32 8.69 8.30
CA VAL A 83 -7.03 8.07 9.60
C VAL A 83 -8.34 7.91 10.37
N PRO A 84 -8.76 6.67 10.70
CA PRO A 84 -10.08 6.44 11.28
C PRO A 84 -10.13 6.83 12.77
N VAL A 85 -9.01 6.72 13.48
CA VAL A 85 -8.92 6.93 14.93
C VAL A 85 -7.57 7.56 15.29
N THR A 86 -7.55 8.45 16.28
CA THR A 86 -6.30 9.03 16.78
C THR A 86 -5.46 7.99 17.53
N GLY A 87 -4.17 7.91 17.22
CA GLY A 87 -3.17 7.23 18.05
C GLY A 87 -2.00 6.64 17.25
N ALA A 88 -1.44 5.54 17.77
CA ALA A 88 -0.23 4.92 17.27
C ALA A 88 -0.48 3.95 16.10
N TYR A 89 0.13 4.23 14.95
CA TYR A 89 0.07 3.41 13.75
C TYR A 89 1.44 2.82 13.43
N THR A 90 1.48 1.53 13.10
CA THR A 90 2.67 0.86 12.55
C THR A 90 2.27 0.15 11.28
N PHE A 91 3.03 0.33 10.21
CA PHE A 91 2.77 -0.30 8.92
C PHE A 91 3.70 -1.50 8.71
N ASN A 92 3.22 -2.51 8.01
CA ASN A 92 4.00 -3.68 7.60
C ASN A 92 3.71 -4.01 6.13
N ILE A 93 4.68 -4.58 5.43
CA ILE A 93 4.49 -5.05 4.05
C ILE A 93 4.97 -6.48 3.84
N THR A 94 4.32 -7.16 2.89
CA THR A 94 4.78 -8.38 2.24
C THR A 94 4.78 -8.16 0.73
N GLY A 95 5.61 -8.91 0.00
CA GLY A 95 5.64 -8.85 -1.46
C GLY A 95 6.64 -9.81 -2.09
N ASP A 96 6.45 -10.06 -3.38
CA ASP A 96 7.29 -10.91 -4.22
C ASP A 96 7.38 -10.23 -5.59
N ASP A 97 8.52 -9.68 -6.03
CA ASP A 97 9.82 -9.50 -5.36
C ASP A 97 9.94 -8.17 -4.54
N GLU A 98 10.84 -7.26 -4.93
CA GLU A 98 11.24 -6.08 -4.16
C GLU A 98 10.08 -5.08 -4.03
N THR A 99 9.76 -4.68 -2.80
CA THR A 99 8.60 -3.84 -2.50
C THR A 99 8.93 -2.77 -1.48
N TRP A 100 8.62 -1.52 -1.80
CA TRP A 100 8.86 -0.36 -0.95
C TRP A 100 7.55 0.38 -0.67
N LEU A 101 7.30 0.69 0.61
CA LEU A 101 6.18 1.51 1.06
C LEU A 101 6.66 2.91 1.40
N TYR A 102 6.05 3.89 0.74
CA TYR A 102 6.23 5.30 0.97
C TYR A 102 5.06 5.86 1.76
N PHE A 103 5.33 6.79 2.67
CA PHE A 103 4.32 7.44 3.49
C PHE A 103 4.60 8.93 3.68
N SER A 104 3.54 9.73 3.68
CA SER A 104 3.57 11.09 4.20
C SER A 104 2.40 11.29 5.19
N PRO A 105 2.62 11.96 6.34
CA PRO A 105 1.53 12.34 7.26
C PRO A 105 0.63 13.47 6.69
N THR A 106 0.85 13.86 5.44
CA THR A 106 0.03 14.81 4.70
C THR A 106 -0.49 14.12 3.43
N PRO A 107 -1.51 14.64 2.74
CA PRO A 107 -1.95 14.05 1.47
C PRO A 107 -0.96 14.28 0.30
N SER A 108 0.18 14.95 0.53
CA SER A 108 1.17 15.25 -0.50
C SER A 108 2.17 14.12 -0.69
N PHE A 109 2.41 13.75 -1.95
CA PHE A 109 3.46 12.80 -2.32
C PHE A 109 4.88 13.40 -2.22
N GLU A 110 5.02 14.73 -2.23
CA GLU A 110 6.32 15.42 -2.27
C GLU A 110 7.15 15.15 -1.01
N ASN A 111 6.47 14.95 0.12
CA ASN A 111 7.10 14.68 1.41
C ASN A 111 7.07 13.19 1.78
N ALA A 112 6.73 12.31 0.83
CA ALA A 112 6.65 10.89 1.10
C ALA A 112 8.05 10.27 1.20
N THR A 113 8.29 9.51 2.27
CA THR A 113 9.56 8.80 2.50
C THR A 113 9.32 7.31 2.60
N VAL A 114 10.34 6.50 2.29
CA VAL A 114 10.27 5.04 2.48
C VAL A 114 10.20 4.75 3.98
N ILE A 115 9.14 4.05 4.40
CA ILE A 115 8.91 3.67 5.80
C ILE A 115 8.97 2.17 6.04
N ALA A 116 8.84 1.36 4.99
CA ALA A 116 9.04 -0.08 5.03
C ALA A 116 9.53 -0.56 3.65
N GLN A 117 10.40 -1.57 3.63
CA GLN A 117 10.95 -2.15 2.42
C GLN A 117 11.33 -3.63 2.61
N ILE A 118 11.10 -4.42 1.57
CA ILE A 118 11.68 -5.74 1.37
C ILE A 118 12.57 -5.68 0.15
N SER A 119 13.77 -6.26 0.24
CA SER A 119 14.76 -6.25 -0.85
C SER A 119 14.61 -7.43 -1.81
N ASN A 120 13.73 -8.38 -1.49
CA ASN A 120 13.44 -9.61 -2.21
C ASN A 120 12.09 -10.17 -1.68
N TRP A 121 11.66 -11.30 -2.20
CA TRP A 121 10.35 -11.87 -1.92
C TRP A 121 10.11 -12.35 -0.48
N THR A 122 8.86 -12.34 -0.05
CA THR A 122 8.30 -12.96 1.16
C THR A 122 7.17 -13.92 0.76
N ASN A 123 6.72 -14.81 1.64
CA ASN A 123 5.38 -15.36 1.48
C ASN A 123 4.33 -14.30 1.87
N GLU A 124 3.08 -14.47 1.44
CA GLU A 124 1.99 -13.49 1.66
C GLU A 124 1.77 -13.13 3.14
N THR A 125 1.98 -14.09 4.04
CA THR A 125 1.79 -13.94 5.49
C THR A 125 3.10 -13.92 6.28
N GLU A 126 4.24 -13.73 5.60
CA GLU A 126 5.57 -13.76 6.22
C GLU A 126 6.01 -12.33 6.56
N HIS A 127 5.60 -11.86 7.75
CA HIS A 127 5.72 -10.45 8.14
C HIS A 127 7.07 -10.05 8.77
N ASP A 128 7.96 -11.01 9.03
CA ASP A 128 9.18 -10.86 9.85
C ASP A 128 10.46 -11.41 9.20
N LYS A 129 10.45 -11.70 7.90
CA LYS A 129 11.64 -12.17 7.14
C LYS A 129 12.73 -11.10 7.02
N TYR A 130 12.33 -9.84 6.85
CA TYR A 130 13.24 -8.69 6.77
C TYR A 130 12.96 -7.68 7.86
N VAL A 131 14.02 -7.15 8.47
CA VAL A 131 13.94 -6.06 9.46
C VAL A 131 13.23 -4.83 8.91
N GLY A 132 13.35 -4.57 7.61
CA GLY A 132 12.72 -3.44 6.93
C GLY A 132 11.22 -3.60 6.66
N GLN A 133 10.60 -4.76 6.91
CA GLN A 133 9.17 -4.98 6.61
C GLN A 133 8.24 -4.12 7.43
N THR A 134 8.66 -3.73 8.64
CA THR A 134 7.82 -3.00 9.59
C THR A 134 8.36 -1.60 9.80
N SER A 135 7.46 -0.61 9.73
CA SER A 135 7.82 0.79 9.93
C SER A 135 8.07 1.14 11.38
N ASN A 136 8.61 2.34 11.61
CA ASN A 136 8.48 3.00 12.90
C ASN A 136 7.00 3.29 13.23
N THR A 137 6.73 3.66 14.47
CA THR A 137 5.38 4.08 14.89
C THR A 137 5.11 5.54 14.54
N PHE A 138 3.95 5.82 13.96
CA PHE A 138 3.46 7.15 13.64
C PHE A 138 2.30 7.52 14.57
N GLN A 139 2.30 8.74 15.11
CA GLN A 139 1.15 9.28 15.85
C GLN A 139 0.27 10.05 14.88
N LEU A 140 -0.92 9.54 14.62
CA LEU A 140 -1.85 10.11 13.64
C LEU A 140 -3.16 10.53 14.32
N GLN A 141 -3.84 11.53 13.75
CA GLN A 141 -5.09 12.07 14.27
C GLN A 141 -6.28 11.59 13.43
N ALA A 142 -7.42 11.28 14.07
CA ALA A 142 -8.65 10.94 13.35
C ALA A 142 -9.02 12.04 12.33
N GLY A 143 -9.38 11.62 11.11
CA GLY A 143 -9.66 12.51 9.99
C GLY A 143 -8.44 13.05 9.24
N GLN A 144 -7.22 12.83 9.74
CA GLN A 144 -5.99 13.20 9.05
C GLN A 144 -5.87 12.44 7.72
N LEU A 145 -5.55 13.16 6.65
CA LEU A 145 -5.29 12.59 5.34
C LEU A 145 -3.79 12.31 5.20
N CYS A 146 -3.43 11.05 5.06
CA CYS A 146 -2.05 10.62 4.87
C CYS A 146 -1.86 10.00 3.49
N TYR A 147 -0.76 10.31 2.83
CA TYR A 147 -0.38 9.71 1.57
C TYR A 147 0.31 8.36 1.80
N LEU A 148 -0.07 7.35 1.02
CA LEU A 148 0.64 6.08 0.91
C LEU A 148 0.92 5.76 -0.56
N GLU A 149 2.11 5.22 -0.84
CA GLU A 149 2.46 4.68 -2.15
C GLU A 149 3.24 3.38 -1.97
N ILE A 150 2.86 2.34 -2.70
CA ILE A 150 3.69 1.16 -2.86
C ILE A 150 4.37 1.22 -4.23
N ASN A 151 5.66 0.93 -4.27
CA ASN A 151 6.37 0.57 -5.49
C ASN A 151 6.78 -0.89 -5.35
N HIS A 152 6.48 -1.71 -6.35
CA HIS A 152 6.76 -3.13 -6.37
C HIS A 152 7.39 -3.52 -7.70
N LYS A 153 8.37 -4.41 -7.66
CA LYS A 153 9.01 -4.97 -8.84
C LYS A 153 8.95 -6.48 -8.76
N GLU A 154 8.41 -7.09 -9.81
CA GLU A 154 8.37 -8.54 -9.97
C GLU A 154 9.30 -9.01 -11.09
N GLY A 155 10.21 -9.93 -10.78
CA GLY A 155 11.09 -10.56 -11.75
C GLY A 155 10.45 -11.78 -12.41
N THR A 156 10.48 -12.90 -11.70
CA THR A 156 9.83 -14.14 -12.12
C THR A 156 9.40 -14.96 -10.91
N GLY A 157 8.25 -15.63 -10.99
CA GLY A 157 7.87 -16.61 -9.98
C GLY A 157 6.45 -16.40 -9.48
N GLY A 158 6.31 -16.34 -8.16
CA GLY A 158 5.09 -15.86 -7.54
C GLY A 158 5.13 -14.34 -7.50
N ASP A 159 3.98 -13.73 -7.26
CA ASP A 159 3.88 -12.29 -7.29
C ASP A 159 2.73 -11.85 -6.41
N HIS A 160 3.05 -10.92 -5.51
CA HIS A 160 2.08 -10.24 -4.66
C HIS A 160 2.74 -8.99 -4.08
N PHE A 161 1.90 -8.12 -3.53
CA PHE A 161 2.30 -7.17 -2.51
C PHE A 161 1.11 -6.90 -1.61
N ALA A 162 1.34 -6.59 -0.34
CA ALA A 162 0.27 -6.18 0.57
C ALA A 162 0.78 -5.17 1.59
N VAL A 163 -0.09 -4.23 1.95
CA VAL A 163 0.12 -3.30 3.06
C VAL A 163 -0.79 -3.69 4.22
N HIS A 164 -0.18 -3.88 5.38
CA HIS A 164 -0.85 -4.14 6.65
C HIS A 164 -0.57 -2.99 7.62
N TRP A 165 -1.42 -2.82 8.63
CA TRP A 165 -1.15 -1.89 9.72
C TRP A 165 -1.70 -2.36 11.05
N LYS A 166 -1.03 -1.92 12.11
CA LYS A 166 -1.53 -1.98 13.49
C LYS A 166 -2.06 -0.60 13.86
N THR A 167 -3.29 -0.55 14.37
CA THR A 167 -3.92 0.68 14.88
C THR A 167 -3.83 0.74 16.41
N PRO A 168 -4.06 1.89 17.07
CA PRO A 168 -4.06 1.98 18.53
C PRO A 168 -5.19 1.18 19.20
N PHE A 169 -6.20 0.73 18.44
CA PHE A 169 -7.23 -0.16 18.96
C PHE A 169 -6.82 -1.61 18.78
N LEU A 170 -6.74 -2.34 19.89
CA LEU A 170 -6.92 -3.78 19.90
C LEU A 170 -8.44 -4.04 19.79
N PRO A 171 -8.88 -5.07 19.05
CA PRO A 171 -10.27 -5.49 19.15
C PRO A 171 -10.55 -5.76 20.64
N THR A 172 -11.57 -5.11 21.20
CA THR A 172 -12.18 -5.63 22.42
C THR A 172 -12.70 -7.00 22.03
N THR A 173 -12.04 -8.06 22.48
CA THR A 173 -12.65 -9.38 22.57
C THR A 173 -13.82 -9.25 23.54
N ASN A 174 -14.95 -8.77 23.05
CA ASN A 174 -16.21 -8.99 23.73
C ASN A 174 -16.52 -10.47 23.53
N GLY A 175 -15.97 -11.27 24.44
CA GLY A 175 -16.49 -12.60 24.68
C GLY A 175 -17.98 -12.48 24.97
N LYS A 176 -18.77 -13.09 24.11
CA LYS A 176 -20.02 -13.78 24.43
C LYS A 176 -20.36 -14.71 23.27
#